data_AF-A0A811V6U3-F1
#
_entry.id   AF-A0A811V6U3-F1
#
_cell.length_a   1.000
_cell.length_b   1.000
_cell.length_c   1.000
_cell.angle_alpha   90.00
_cell.angle_beta   90.00
_cell.angle_gamma   90.00
#
_symmetry.space_group_name_H-M   'P 1'
#
loop_
_entity.id
_entity.type
_entity.pdbx_description
1 polymer ?
#
loop_
_entity_poly.entity_id
_entity_poly.type
_entity_poly.pdbx_seq_one_letter_code
_entity_poly.pdbx_strand_id
1 'polypeptide(L)'
;MPPRRPPLGDNRFALLSSSSKPKKKKTKHILMEEFPILPTVKRDNPKYLVVSAVNTSKPLNKFSCFAVHKALKNISSEIINISELRDGSLLLFVKNTHIAEKFISTKSLFGICEIKCDYHNNLNYVKGTVYAPCLNEVPDKEIIENLKEQGVVSIFKFPKYNNNIPTPSGVILLTFDMYRLPEKIEISWYTTKVRPYYDNPMRCKSCQLLGHTTKRCNTNAPVCDECALPPHSPSPCSRKFCANCSGTHPASSKSCPKYIQMKEIITIKTDNKCSMREAMRMYKKQIPPTFKESSTSISYANITKQKTYNIEENNNLNNTDQTSYNNNNLSDKQTNENGKEKGKEDNNTTVPVPNTTMSASVDDSSTRTMLSALLSHLTSPALDPSQFTSPSTESPMVE
;
A
#
# COMPACT_ATOMS: atom_id res chain seq x y z
N MET A 1 -2.45 88.90 -54.95
CA MET A 1 -1.23 88.05 -55.01
C MET A 1 -0.80 87.73 -53.59
N PRO A 2 -0.11 86.60 -53.31
CA PRO A 2 0.51 85.65 -54.24
C PRO A 2 -0.47 84.63 -54.88
N PRO A 3 -0.02 83.79 -55.83
CA PRO A 3 -0.90 82.93 -56.64
C PRO A 3 -1.00 81.47 -56.14
N ARG A 4 -2.00 80.73 -56.64
CA ARG A 4 -1.91 79.26 -56.72
C ARG A 4 -0.73 78.86 -57.59
N ARG A 5 0.09 77.90 -57.14
CA ARG A 5 0.90 77.01 -57.99
C ARG A 5 1.04 75.61 -57.35
N PRO A 6 1.38 74.57 -58.14
CA PRO A 6 0.61 73.31 -58.11
C PRO A 6 1.18 72.23 -57.17
N PRO A 7 0.50 71.07 -57.02
CA PRO A 7 0.94 70.05 -56.08
C PRO A 7 2.28 69.43 -56.50
N LEU A 8 3.21 69.39 -55.56
CA LEU A 8 4.50 68.71 -55.66
C LEU A 8 4.66 67.89 -54.38
N GLY A 9 4.29 66.60 -54.45
CA GLY A 9 4.18 65.78 -53.25
C GLY A 9 3.43 64.46 -53.43
N ASP A 10 3.41 63.91 -54.65
CA ASP A 10 3.24 62.45 -54.78
C ASP A 10 4.46 61.81 -54.11
N ASN A 11 4.31 61.51 -52.82
CA ASN A 11 5.27 60.70 -52.09
C ASN A 11 5.27 59.32 -52.74
N ARG A 12 6.26 59.10 -53.61
CA ARG A 12 6.47 57.90 -54.46
C ARG A 12 6.45 56.56 -53.71
N PHE A 13 6.48 56.60 -52.38
CA PHE A 13 6.46 55.46 -51.46
C PHE A 13 5.14 55.31 -50.67
N ALA A 14 4.13 56.17 -50.86
CA ALA A 14 2.79 56.01 -50.28
C ALA A 14 2.05 54.76 -50.83
N LEU A 15 2.56 54.16 -51.90
CA LEU A 15 2.15 52.83 -52.40
C LEU A 15 2.47 51.68 -51.43
N LEU A 16 3.20 51.93 -50.34
CA LEU A 16 3.62 50.92 -49.36
C LEU A 16 2.83 50.94 -48.04
N SER A 17 1.79 51.75 -47.91
CA SER A 17 0.92 51.80 -46.71
C SER A 17 -0.58 51.71 -47.01
N SER A 18 -0.95 50.71 -47.81
CA SER A 18 -2.31 50.16 -47.78
C SER A 18 -2.59 49.49 -46.42
N SER A 19 -3.78 49.56 -45.83
CA SER A 19 -4.93 50.41 -46.16
C SER A 19 -5.94 50.51 -45.00
N SER A 20 -6.42 51.74 -44.77
CA SER A 20 -7.78 52.11 -44.32
C SER A 20 -8.67 51.11 -43.54
N LYS A 21 -9.00 51.47 -42.29
CA LYS A 21 -10.39 51.43 -41.78
C LYS A 21 -11.23 52.45 -42.61
N PRO A 22 -12.55 52.28 -42.91
CA PRO A 22 -13.59 52.20 -41.86
C PRO A 22 -14.90 51.41 -42.16
N LYS A 23 -15.68 51.20 -41.09
CA LYS A 23 -17.16 51.04 -41.01
C LYS A 23 -17.86 50.21 -42.13
N LYS A 24 -18.03 48.90 -41.91
CA LYS A 24 -19.05 48.09 -42.61
C LYS A 24 -20.41 48.17 -41.92
N LYS A 25 -21.48 48.07 -42.73
CA LYS A 25 -22.90 48.08 -42.35
C LYS A 25 -23.25 46.85 -41.48
N LYS A 26 -24.42 46.88 -40.81
CA LYS A 26 -25.02 45.70 -40.16
C LYS A 26 -25.22 44.57 -41.17
N THR A 27 -24.30 43.60 -41.20
CA THR A 27 -24.57 42.28 -41.77
C THR A 27 -25.27 41.45 -40.70
N LYS A 28 -26.35 40.74 -41.03
CA LYS A 28 -26.89 39.72 -40.14
C LYS A 28 -25.77 38.72 -39.86
N HIS A 29 -25.36 38.57 -38.60
CA HIS A 29 -24.69 37.34 -38.20
C HIS A 29 -25.76 36.25 -38.29
N ILE A 30 -25.74 35.56 -39.43
CA ILE A 30 -26.13 34.16 -39.50
C ILE A 30 -25.45 33.50 -38.30
N LEU A 31 -26.22 32.76 -37.51
CA LEU A 31 -25.64 31.87 -36.51
C LEU A 31 -24.67 30.98 -37.26
N MET A 32 -23.36 31.21 -37.08
CA MET A 32 -22.42 30.14 -37.27
C MET A 32 -22.80 29.16 -36.17
N GLU A 33 -23.49 28.10 -36.55
CA GLU A 33 -23.46 26.87 -35.77
C GLU A 33 -21.99 26.60 -35.50
N GLU A 34 -21.57 26.71 -34.24
CA GLU A 34 -20.25 26.26 -33.86
C GLU A 34 -20.21 24.78 -34.24
N PHE A 35 -19.42 24.46 -35.26
CA PHE A 35 -19.16 23.07 -35.61
C PHE A 35 -18.75 22.37 -34.31
N PRO A 36 -19.51 21.36 -33.85
CA PRO A 36 -19.25 20.76 -32.56
C PRO A 36 -17.81 20.27 -32.56
N ILE A 37 -17.04 20.68 -31.55
CA ILE A 37 -15.63 20.36 -31.43
C ILE A 37 -15.52 18.83 -31.53
N LEU A 38 -14.91 18.34 -32.63
CA LEU A 38 -14.76 16.91 -32.86
C LEU A 38 -14.08 16.30 -31.63
N PRO A 39 -14.64 15.23 -31.03
CA PRO A 39 -14.14 14.69 -29.77
C PRO A 39 -12.67 14.32 -29.91
N THR A 40 -11.86 14.74 -28.93
CA THR A 40 -10.40 14.64 -29.00
C THR A 40 -9.95 13.19 -29.21
N VAL A 41 -9.33 12.97 -30.37
CA VAL A 41 -8.98 11.65 -30.89
C VAL A 41 -7.79 11.06 -30.11
N LYS A 42 -7.87 9.75 -29.82
CA LYS A 42 -6.91 8.91 -29.05
C LYS A 42 -6.87 9.17 -27.53
N ARG A 43 -7.83 8.60 -26.81
CA ARG A 43 -7.66 8.21 -25.41
C ARG A 43 -6.79 6.96 -25.35
N ASP A 44 -5.47 7.11 -25.28
CA ASP A 44 -4.56 6.03 -24.88
C ASP A 44 -4.92 5.61 -23.43
N ASN A 45 -5.79 4.61 -23.28
CA ASN A 45 -6.23 4.06 -21.99
C ASN A 45 -5.55 2.70 -21.77
N PRO A 46 -4.34 2.68 -21.18
CA PRO A 46 -3.59 1.46 -21.03
C PRO A 46 -4.21 0.55 -19.97
N LYS A 47 -4.21 -0.76 -20.22
CA LYS A 47 -4.84 -1.77 -19.37
C LYS A 47 -3.83 -2.85 -18.97
N TYR A 48 -4.05 -3.39 -17.78
CA TYR A 48 -3.39 -4.57 -17.25
C TYR A 48 -4.23 -5.81 -17.51
N LEU A 49 -3.63 -6.83 -18.12
CA LEU A 49 -4.24 -8.14 -18.34
C LEU A 49 -3.45 -9.22 -17.61
N VAL A 50 -4.15 -10.22 -17.11
CA VAL A 50 -3.54 -11.47 -16.63
C VAL A 50 -3.79 -12.54 -17.68
N VAL A 51 -2.71 -13.14 -18.17
CA VAL A 51 -2.71 -14.28 -19.09
C VAL A 51 -2.26 -15.50 -18.31
N SER A 52 -3.17 -16.46 -18.16
CA SER A 52 -2.92 -17.76 -17.54
C SER A 52 -3.06 -18.87 -18.58
N ALA A 53 -2.40 -20.01 -18.35
CA ALA A 53 -2.65 -21.21 -19.14
C ALA A 53 -3.97 -21.86 -18.67
N VAL A 54 -4.79 -22.36 -19.59
CA VAL A 54 -6.00 -23.13 -19.23
C VAL A 54 -5.62 -24.41 -18.47
N ASN A 55 -4.49 -25.01 -18.83
CA ASN A 55 -3.97 -26.21 -18.20
C ASN A 55 -3.08 -25.89 -16.98
N THR A 56 -3.67 -25.80 -15.79
CA THR A 56 -2.97 -25.51 -14.51
C THR A 56 -1.76 -26.41 -14.23
N SER A 57 -1.72 -27.64 -14.77
CA SER A 57 -0.58 -28.55 -14.66
C SER A 57 0.70 -28.05 -15.38
N LYS A 58 0.55 -27.25 -16.43
CA LYS A 58 1.63 -26.64 -17.22
C LYS A 58 1.45 -25.11 -17.33
N PRO A 59 1.81 -24.33 -16.30
CA PRO A 59 1.77 -22.86 -16.36
C PRO A 59 2.79 -22.31 -17.37
N LEU A 60 2.61 -21.05 -17.79
CA LEU A 60 3.39 -20.41 -18.86
C LEU A 60 4.90 -20.39 -18.58
N ASN A 61 5.33 -20.31 -17.32
CA ASN A 61 6.75 -20.41 -16.93
C ASN A 61 7.41 -21.76 -17.30
N LYS A 62 6.66 -22.87 -17.42
CA LYS A 62 7.25 -24.15 -17.88
C LYS A 62 7.58 -24.19 -19.38
N PHE A 63 7.15 -23.19 -20.16
CA PHE A 63 7.46 -23.07 -21.58
C PHE A 63 8.66 -22.15 -21.82
N SER A 64 9.29 -22.25 -22.99
CA SER A 64 10.40 -21.35 -23.35
C SER A 64 9.95 -19.89 -23.35
N CYS A 65 10.60 -19.06 -22.53
CA CYS A 65 10.31 -17.62 -22.42
C CYS A 65 10.40 -16.90 -23.77
N PHE A 66 11.33 -17.30 -24.65
CA PHE A 66 11.47 -16.76 -26.00
C PHE A 66 10.30 -17.16 -26.91
N ALA A 67 9.78 -18.38 -26.79
CA ALA A 67 8.62 -18.83 -27.55
C ALA A 67 7.36 -18.05 -27.12
N VAL A 68 7.11 -17.96 -25.80
CA VAL A 68 5.99 -17.20 -25.25
C VAL A 68 6.06 -15.72 -25.63
N HIS A 69 7.26 -15.10 -25.55
CA HIS A 69 7.45 -13.70 -25.94
C HIS A 69 7.21 -13.46 -27.45
N LYS A 70 7.65 -14.38 -28.32
CA LYS A 70 7.34 -14.32 -29.75
C LYS A 70 5.84 -14.48 -30.02
N ALA A 71 5.17 -15.44 -29.38
CA ALA A 71 3.73 -15.66 -29.53
C ALA A 71 2.90 -14.45 -29.08
N LEU A 72 3.27 -13.82 -27.95
CA LEU A 72 2.63 -12.58 -27.48
C LEU A 72 2.83 -11.41 -28.46
N LYS A 73 4.06 -11.25 -28.98
CA LYS A 73 4.37 -10.23 -30.00
C LYS A 73 3.64 -10.43 -31.33
N ASN A 74 3.36 -11.68 -31.70
CA ASN A 74 2.57 -12.00 -32.89
C ASN A 74 1.09 -11.56 -32.76
N ILE A 75 0.53 -11.51 -31.54
CA ILE A 75 -0.81 -10.98 -31.29
C ILE A 75 -0.80 -9.45 -31.35
N SER A 76 0.17 -8.81 -30.68
CA SER A 76 0.39 -7.37 -30.76
C SER A 76 1.80 -6.98 -30.33
N SER A 77 2.40 -6.04 -31.05
CA SER A 77 3.68 -5.41 -30.71
C SER A 77 3.57 -4.31 -29.64
N GLU A 78 2.37 -3.80 -29.35
CA GLU A 78 2.11 -2.65 -28.46
C GLU A 78 1.99 -3.05 -26.96
N ILE A 79 2.81 -4.00 -26.53
CA ILE A 79 2.95 -4.39 -25.12
C ILE A 79 4.04 -3.51 -24.48
N ILE A 80 3.69 -2.77 -23.43
CA ILE A 80 4.60 -1.87 -22.72
C ILE A 80 5.51 -2.66 -21.76
N ASN A 81 4.93 -3.62 -21.02
CA ASN A 81 5.68 -4.42 -20.04
C ASN A 81 5.06 -5.81 -19.87
N ILE A 82 5.89 -6.80 -19.54
CA ILE A 82 5.51 -8.18 -19.25
C ILE A 82 6.17 -8.55 -17.91
N SER A 83 5.37 -9.01 -16.96
CA SER A 83 5.83 -9.41 -15.63
C SER A 83 5.26 -10.76 -15.23
N GLU A 84 6.03 -11.57 -14.52
CA GLU A 84 5.60 -12.90 -14.10
C GLU A 84 4.97 -12.87 -12.70
N LEU A 85 3.87 -13.61 -12.51
CA LEU A 85 3.23 -13.84 -11.22
C LEU A 85 3.68 -15.17 -10.61
N ARG A 86 3.43 -15.35 -9.31
CA ARG A 86 3.91 -16.50 -8.52
C ARG A 86 3.25 -17.84 -8.87
N ASP A 87 2.13 -17.79 -9.57
CA ASP A 87 1.41 -18.92 -10.15
C ASP A 87 1.97 -19.34 -11.52
N GLY A 88 2.94 -18.58 -12.06
CA GLY A 88 3.47 -18.76 -13.41
C GLY A 88 2.57 -18.17 -14.50
N SER A 89 1.57 -17.34 -14.15
CA SER A 89 0.81 -16.51 -15.09
C SER A 89 1.60 -15.24 -15.46
N LEU A 90 1.25 -14.61 -16.57
CA LEU A 90 1.87 -13.37 -17.04
C LEU A 90 0.93 -12.17 -16.88
N LEU A 91 1.43 -11.09 -16.29
CA LEU A 91 0.79 -9.79 -16.24
C LEU A 91 1.35 -8.91 -17.35
N LEU A 92 0.49 -8.60 -18.32
CA LEU A 92 0.77 -7.71 -19.45
C LEU A 92 0.30 -6.31 -19.13
N PHE A 93 1.11 -5.30 -19.44
CA PHE A 93 0.70 -3.90 -19.48
C PHE A 93 0.64 -3.46 -20.94
N VAL A 94 -0.55 -3.12 -21.42
CA VAL A 94 -0.88 -2.89 -22.84
C VAL A 94 -1.31 -1.44 -23.04
N LYS A 95 -0.95 -0.83 -24.17
CA LYS A 95 -1.16 0.60 -24.42
C LYS A 95 -2.62 1.03 -24.61
N ASN A 96 -3.46 0.18 -25.20
CA ASN A 96 -4.81 0.54 -25.66
C ASN A 96 -5.84 -0.56 -25.32
N THR A 97 -7.10 -0.17 -25.07
CA THR A 97 -8.23 -1.08 -24.80
C THR A 97 -8.49 -2.05 -25.95
N HIS A 98 -8.41 -1.59 -27.21
CA HIS A 98 -8.61 -2.47 -28.37
C HIS A 98 -7.60 -3.61 -28.48
N ILE A 99 -6.39 -3.43 -27.93
CA ILE A 99 -5.39 -4.49 -27.88
C ILE A 99 -5.69 -5.43 -26.71
N ALA A 100 -6.15 -4.89 -25.57
CA ALA A 100 -6.65 -5.70 -24.46
C ALA A 100 -7.80 -6.63 -24.89
N GLU A 101 -8.77 -6.09 -25.65
CA GLU A 101 -9.88 -6.85 -26.26
C GLU A 101 -9.37 -7.97 -27.18
N LYS A 102 -8.37 -7.70 -28.03
CA LYS A 102 -7.71 -8.72 -28.86
C LYS A 102 -7.10 -9.84 -28.02
N PHE A 103 -6.35 -9.51 -26.97
CA PHE A 103 -5.79 -10.52 -26.06
C PHE A 103 -6.88 -11.35 -25.37
N ILE A 104 -7.98 -10.72 -24.93
CA ILE A 104 -9.13 -11.41 -24.31
C ILE A 104 -9.84 -12.35 -25.29
N SER A 105 -9.96 -11.95 -26.56
CA SER A 105 -10.52 -12.81 -27.62
C SER A 105 -9.61 -13.98 -28.01
N THR A 106 -8.32 -13.92 -27.70
CA THR A 106 -7.33 -14.93 -28.10
C THR A 106 -7.30 -16.08 -27.11
N LYS A 107 -7.82 -17.24 -27.52
CA LYS A 107 -7.93 -18.46 -26.69
C LYS A 107 -6.68 -19.36 -26.73
N SER A 108 -5.76 -19.17 -27.67
CA SER A 108 -4.56 -19.99 -27.78
C SER A 108 -3.34 -19.21 -28.28
N LEU A 109 -2.17 -19.58 -27.75
CA LEU A 109 -0.87 -19.17 -28.28
C LEU A 109 -0.41 -20.23 -29.28
N PHE A 110 -0.26 -19.83 -30.54
CA PHE A 110 0.12 -20.73 -31.63
C PHE A 110 1.40 -21.51 -31.30
N GLY A 111 1.30 -22.84 -31.31
CA GLY A 111 2.42 -23.75 -31.03
C GLY A 111 2.85 -23.87 -29.56
N ILE A 112 2.08 -23.34 -28.59
CA ILE A 112 2.44 -23.36 -27.17
C ILE A 112 1.35 -23.96 -26.29
N CYS A 113 0.24 -23.24 -26.07
CA CYS A 113 -0.80 -23.64 -25.12
C CYS A 113 -2.10 -22.84 -25.34
N GLU A 114 -3.21 -23.38 -24.85
CA GLU A 114 -4.45 -22.64 -24.65
C GLU A 114 -4.32 -21.69 -23.46
N ILE A 115 -4.81 -20.47 -23.63
CA ILE A 115 -4.67 -19.38 -22.67
C ILE A 115 -6.03 -18.78 -22.31
N LYS A 116 -6.12 -18.30 -21.07
CA LYS A 116 -7.20 -17.46 -20.57
C LYS A 116 -6.63 -16.07 -20.30
N CYS A 117 -7.28 -15.05 -20.87
CA CYS A 117 -6.91 -13.66 -20.73
C CYS A 117 -8.04 -12.92 -20.00
N ASP A 118 -7.76 -12.42 -18.80
CA ASP A 118 -8.71 -11.63 -18.01
C ASP A 118 -8.14 -10.22 -17.73
N TYR A 119 -9.00 -9.23 -17.54
CA TYR A 119 -8.60 -7.95 -16.99
C TYR A 119 -8.12 -8.11 -15.55
N HIS A 120 -7.01 -7.47 -15.17
CA HIS A 120 -6.50 -7.55 -13.81
C HIS A 120 -7.44 -6.84 -12.80
N ASN A 121 -7.98 -7.59 -11.84
CA ASN A 121 -9.04 -7.20 -10.89
C ASN A 121 -8.84 -5.86 -10.14
N ASN A 122 -7.60 -5.42 -9.85
CA ASN A 122 -7.34 -4.19 -9.09
C ASN A 122 -6.57 -3.07 -9.86
N LEU A 123 -5.56 -3.40 -10.67
CA LEU A 123 -4.65 -2.40 -11.28
C LEU A 123 -5.30 -1.50 -12.35
N ASN A 124 -6.39 -1.97 -12.97
CA ASN A 124 -7.18 -1.20 -13.95
C ASN A 124 -8.07 -0.14 -13.32
N TYR A 125 -8.32 -0.26 -12.01
CA TYR A 125 -9.20 0.65 -11.28
C TYR A 125 -8.41 1.71 -10.54
N VAL A 126 -8.96 2.93 -10.49
CA VAL A 126 -8.44 4.03 -9.68
C VAL A 126 -9.56 4.60 -8.84
N LYS A 127 -9.25 4.93 -7.58
CA LYS A 127 -10.22 5.43 -6.61
C LYS A 127 -10.05 6.94 -6.40
N GLY A 128 -11.15 7.68 -6.49
CA GLY A 128 -11.21 9.12 -6.24
C GLY A 128 -12.30 9.47 -5.24
N THR A 129 -12.08 10.50 -4.42
CA THR A 129 -13.11 11.08 -3.54
C THR A 129 -13.64 12.37 -4.13
N VAL A 130 -14.95 12.56 -3.98
CA VAL A 130 -15.72 13.70 -4.50
C VAL A 130 -16.63 14.20 -3.39
N TYR A 131 -16.86 15.51 -3.31
CA TYR A 131 -17.82 16.11 -2.39
C TYR A 131 -19.08 16.52 -3.15
N ALA A 132 -20.17 15.76 -2.98
CA ALA A 132 -21.44 15.94 -3.67
C ALA A 132 -22.62 15.68 -2.71
N PRO A 133 -22.98 16.66 -1.86
CA PRO A 133 -24.12 16.53 -0.94
C PRO A 133 -25.46 16.23 -1.63
N CYS A 134 -25.62 16.67 -2.88
CA CYS A 134 -26.80 16.37 -3.72
C CYS A 134 -27.02 14.88 -3.97
N LEU A 135 -26.00 14.04 -3.84
CA LEU A 135 -26.08 12.59 -4.05
C LEU A 135 -26.28 11.78 -2.75
N ASN A 136 -26.53 12.44 -1.62
CA ASN A 136 -26.72 11.76 -0.34
C ASN A 136 -27.92 10.79 -0.37
N GLU A 137 -29.08 11.30 -0.81
CA GLU A 137 -30.37 10.60 -0.82
C GLU A 137 -30.60 9.74 -2.07
N VAL A 138 -29.89 10.04 -3.16
CA VAL A 138 -29.97 9.32 -4.45
C VAL A 138 -29.46 7.88 -4.30
N PRO A 139 -30.17 6.83 -4.75
CA PRO A 139 -29.72 5.45 -4.60
C PRO A 139 -28.43 5.14 -5.38
N ASP A 140 -27.59 4.27 -4.84
CA ASP A 140 -26.23 4.03 -5.37
C ASP A 140 -26.22 3.49 -6.81
N LYS A 141 -27.26 2.75 -7.22
CA LYS A 141 -27.41 2.22 -8.59
C LYS A 141 -27.61 3.33 -9.63
N GLU A 142 -28.48 4.28 -9.35
CA GLU A 142 -28.79 5.42 -10.22
C GLU A 142 -27.55 6.29 -10.45
N ILE A 143 -26.74 6.49 -9.40
CA ILE A 143 -25.46 7.21 -9.50
C ILE A 143 -24.48 6.46 -10.41
N ILE A 144 -24.38 5.12 -10.29
CA ILE A 144 -23.50 4.31 -11.14
C ILE A 144 -23.96 4.36 -12.59
N GLU A 145 -25.26 4.26 -12.86
CA GLU A 145 -25.82 4.29 -14.22
C GLU A 145 -25.54 5.63 -14.91
N ASN A 146 -25.84 6.75 -14.25
CA ASN A 146 -25.63 8.10 -14.80
C ASN A 146 -24.13 8.48 -14.94
N LEU A 147 -23.25 7.94 -14.08
CA LEU A 147 -21.80 8.23 -14.16
C LEU A 147 -20.99 7.17 -14.93
N LYS A 148 -21.66 6.17 -15.52
CA LYS A 148 -21.02 5.07 -16.27
C LYS A 148 -20.25 5.57 -17.50
N GLU A 149 -20.76 6.59 -18.19
CA GLU A 149 -20.11 7.19 -19.37
C GLU A 149 -18.78 7.87 -19.01
N GLN A 150 -18.65 8.35 -17.77
CA GLN A 150 -17.42 8.91 -17.21
C GLN A 150 -16.51 7.83 -16.59
N GLY A 151 -16.84 6.55 -16.77
CA GLY A 151 -16.02 5.41 -16.38
C GLY A 151 -16.18 4.96 -14.92
N VAL A 152 -17.20 5.42 -14.19
CA VAL A 152 -17.48 4.97 -12.81
C VAL A 152 -18.06 3.56 -12.83
N VAL A 153 -17.52 2.67 -11.97
CA VAL A 153 -17.93 1.26 -11.85
C VAL A 153 -18.52 0.95 -10.47
N SER A 154 -18.03 1.58 -9.41
CA SER A 154 -18.59 1.41 -8.08
C SER A 154 -18.45 2.68 -7.25
N ILE A 155 -19.34 2.83 -6.28
CA ILE A 155 -19.34 3.97 -5.36
C ILE A 155 -19.38 3.48 -3.91
N PHE A 156 -18.98 4.36 -2.99
CA PHE A 156 -19.16 4.16 -1.55
C PHE A 156 -19.32 5.52 -0.88
N LYS A 157 -20.47 5.75 -0.23
CA LYS A 157 -20.75 6.98 0.53
C LYS A 157 -20.12 6.88 1.91
N PHE A 158 -19.35 7.89 2.33
CA PHE A 158 -18.81 7.93 3.68
C PHE A 158 -19.86 8.45 4.68
N PRO A 159 -20.25 7.68 5.71
CA PRO A 159 -21.03 8.22 6.82
C PRO A 159 -20.13 9.06 7.75
N LYS A 160 -20.68 10.15 8.26
CA LYS A 160 -20.11 10.93 9.37
C LYS A 160 -20.86 10.54 10.64
N TYR A 161 -20.15 10.10 11.67
CA TYR A 161 -20.76 9.77 12.96
C TYR A 161 -20.78 10.99 13.88
N ASN A 162 -21.96 11.45 14.27
CA ASN A 162 -22.15 12.44 15.34
C ASN A 162 -22.85 11.71 16.50
N ASN A 163 -22.26 11.68 17.69
CA ASN A 163 -22.80 10.96 18.87
C ASN A 163 -23.20 9.50 18.55
N ASN A 164 -22.36 8.79 17.80
CA ASN A 164 -22.60 7.43 17.25
C ASN A 164 -23.75 7.28 16.23
N ILE A 165 -24.50 8.35 15.92
CA ILE A 165 -25.53 8.34 14.88
C ILE A 165 -24.87 8.58 13.51
N PRO A 166 -25.07 7.70 12.51
CA PRO A 166 -24.56 7.90 11.16
C PRO A 166 -25.36 9.00 10.45
N THR A 167 -24.66 10.00 9.93
CA THR A 167 -25.21 11.11 9.14
C THR A 167 -24.52 11.18 7.79
N PRO A 168 -25.17 11.63 6.70
CA PRO A 168 -24.54 11.70 5.40
C PRO A 168 -23.43 12.76 5.37
N SER A 169 -22.21 12.38 4.98
CA SER A 169 -21.07 13.31 4.94
C SER A 169 -21.01 14.18 3.68
N GLY A 170 -21.76 13.84 2.62
CA GLY A 170 -21.58 14.40 1.27
C GLY A 170 -20.28 13.98 0.57
N VAL A 171 -19.39 13.21 1.23
CA VAL A 171 -18.16 12.69 0.61
C VAL A 171 -18.43 11.30 0.06
N ILE A 172 -18.14 11.10 -1.21
CA ILE A 172 -18.36 9.85 -1.94
C ILE A 172 -17.03 9.39 -2.53
N LEU A 173 -16.71 8.12 -2.32
CA LEU A 173 -15.66 7.40 -3.02
C LEU A 173 -16.22 6.86 -4.35
N LEU A 174 -15.56 7.18 -5.45
CA LEU A 174 -15.85 6.66 -6.78
C LEU A 174 -14.68 5.78 -7.24
N THR A 175 -14.98 4.63 -7.82
CA THR A 175 -14.00 3.75 -8.46
C THR A 175 -14.17 3.84 -9.97
N PHE A 176 -13.13 4.28 -10.67
CA PHE A 176 -13.09 4.46 -12.12
C PHE A 176 -12.34 3.29 -12.80
N ASP A 177 -12.86 2.76 -13.92
CA ASP A 177 -12.13 1.80 -14.77
C ASP A 177 -11.17 2.51 -15.75
N MET A 178 -10.30 3.36 -15.20
CA MET A 178 -9.38 4.19 -15.95
C MET A 178 -7.96 4.05 -15.41
N TYR A 179 -6.96 4.08 -16.28
CA TYR A 179 -5.58 4.10 -15.82
C TYR A 179 -5.25 5.38 -15.04
N ARG A 180 -5.68 6.56 -15.49
CA ARG A 180 -5.48 7.83 -14.75
C ARG A 180 -6.76 8.24 -14.04
N LEU A 181 -6.62 8.85 -12.86
CA LEU A 181 -7.74 9.51 -12.20
C LEU A 181 -8.12 10.77 -13.00
N PRO A 182 -9.41 11.00 -13.32
CA PRO A 182 -9.85 12.28 -13.86
C PRO A 182 -9.72 13.38 -12.80
N GLU A 183 -9.39 14.61 -13.18
CA GLU A 183 -9.27 15.74 -12.22
C GLU A 183 -10.62 16.29 -11.76
N LYS A 184 -11.64 16.14 -12.59
CA LYS A 184 -13.01 16.61 -12.39
C LYS A 184 -13.99 15.54 -12.87
N ILE A 185 -15.18 15.56 -12.30
CA ILE A 185 -16.32 14.76 -12.73
C ILE A 185 -17.55 15.67 -12.81
N GLU A 186 -18.41 15.42 -13.79
CA GLU A 186 -19.68 16.11 -13.98
C GLU A 186 -20.80 15.29 -13.33
N ILE A 187 -21.54 15.89 -12.41
CA ILE A 187 -22.63 15.28 -11.66
C ILE A 187 -23.87 16.11 -11.97
N SER A 188 -24.61 15.67 -12.99
CA SER A 188 -25.68 16.46 -13.59
C SER A 188 -25.16 17.85 -13.99
N TRP A 189 -25.82 18.94 -13.60
CA TRP A 189 -25.37 20.33 -13.88
C TRP A 189 -24.26 20.86 -12.94
N TYR A 190 -23.64 20.02 -12.10
CA TYR A 190 -22.51 20.41 -11.25
C TYR A 190 -21.19 19.79 -11.74
N THR A 191 -20.08 20.52 -11.63
CA THR A 191 -18.73 19.96 -11.84
C THR A 191 -17.94 19.95 -10.53
N THR A 192 -17.49 18.78 -10.09
CA THR A 192 -16.74 18.64 -8.83
C THR A 192 -15.33 18.11 -9.08
N LYS A 193 -14.35 18.63 -8.35
CA LYS A 193 -12.96 18.13 -8.38
C LYS A 193 -12.87 16.76 -7.72
N VAL A 194 -12.18 15.83 -8.37
CA VAL A 194 -11.90 14.49 -7.84
C VAL A 194 -10.52 14.52 -7.16
N ARG A 195 -10.44 14.02 -5.93
CA ARG A 195 -9.18 13.91 -5.17
C ARG A 195 -8.74 12.44 -5.10
N PRO A 196 -7.46 12.09 -5.28
CA PRO A 196 -7.00 10.70 -5.18
C PRO A 196 -7.32 10.12 -3.80
N TYR A 197 -7.81 8.88 -3.76
CA TYR A 197 -8.10 8.18 -2.53
C TYR A 197 -6.97 7.23 -2.15
N TYR A 198 -6.37 7.48 -0.98
CA TYR A 198 -5.34 6.63 -0.41
C TYR A 198 -5.93 5.72 0.67
N ASP A 199 -5.94 4.41 0.44
CA ASP A 199 -6.36 3.40 1.42
C ASP A 199 -5.60 3.57 2.75
N ASN A 200 -6.22 3.24 3.88
CA ASN A 200 -5.56 3.28 5.18
C ASN A 200 -4.71 2.01 5.40
N PRO A 201 -3.56 2.09 6.10
CA PRO A 201 -2.78 0.93 6.51
C PRO A 201 -3.65 -0.15 7.14
N MET A 202 -3.65 -1.33 6.51
CA MET A 202 -4.43 -2.47 6.98
C MET A 202 -3.77 -3.05 8.24
N ARG A 203 -4.50 -3.03 9.36
CA ARG A 203 -4.14 -3.69 10.62
C ARG A 203 -4.75 -5.10 10.66
N CYS A 204 -3.94 -6.11 10.97
CA CYS A 204 -4.44 -7.44 11.26
C CYS A 204 -5.16 -7.43 12.62
N LYS A 205 -6.43 -7.85 12.66
CA LYS A 205 -7.21 -7.91 13.92
C LYS A 205 -6.76 -9.01 14.87
N SER A 206 -5.91 -9.94 14.42
CA SER A 206 -5.43 -11.06 15.23
C SER A 206 -4.10 -10.76 15.93
N CYS A 207 -3.12 -10.17 15.22
CA CYS A 207 -1.79 -9.90 15.79
C CYS A 207 -1.43 -8.41 15.90
N GLN A 208 -2.35 -7.49 15.53
CA GLN A 208 -2.19 -6.03 15.57
C GLN A 208 -1.10 -5.43 14.66
N LEU A 209 -0.34 -6.26 13.96
CA LEU A 209 0.66 -5.82 12.99
C LEU A 209 0.01 -5.29 11.69
N LEU A 210 0.70 -4.33 11.07
CA LEU A 210 0.29 -3.75 9.79
C LEU A 210 0.69 -4.64 8.59
N GLY A 211 -0.09 -4.54 7.51
CA GLY A 211 0.29 -5.03 6.18
C GLY A 211 -0.26 -6.40 5.75
N HIS A 212 -0.99 -7.12 6.61
CA HIS A 212 -1.63 -8.38 6.23
C HIS A 212 -3.07 -8.52 6.78
N THR A 213 -3.87 -9.36 6.12
CA THR A 213 -5.23 -9.73 6.58
C THR A 213 -5.14 -10.85 7.62
N THR A 214 -6.15 -10.98 8.47
CA THR A 214 -6.31 -12.13 9.40
C THR A 214 -6.16 -13.49 8.70
N LYS A 215 -6.66 -13.65 7.46
CA LYS A 215 -6.53 -14.88 6.65
C LYS A 215 -5.08 -15.25 6.27
N ARG A 216 -4.13 -14.32 6.37
CA ARG A 216 -2.69 -14.53 6.14
C ARG A 216 -1.89 -14.13 7.40
N CYS A 217 -2.49 -14.30 8.58
CA CYS A 217 -1.79 -14.14 9.83
C CYS A 217 -1.13 -15.47 10.20
N ASN A 218 0.14 -15.44 10.62
CA ASN A 218 0.85 -16.61 11.11
C ASN A 218 0.64 -16.80 12.63
N THR A 219 -0.18 -15.97 13.28
CA THR A 219 -0.43 -16.01 14.72
C THR A 219 -1.69 -16.82 15.01
N ASN A 220 -1.55 -17.92 15.76
CA ASN A 220 -2.65 -18.85 16.04
C ASN A 220 -3.67 -18.30 17.05
N ALA A 221 -3.25 -17.43 17.96
CA ALA A 221 -4.11 -16.82 18.98
C ALA A 221 -4.25 -15.30 18.76
N PRO A 222 -5.45 -14.71 18.96
CA PRO A 222 -5.62 -13.27 18.89
C PRO A 222 -4.90 -12.59 20.08
N VAL A 223 -4.34 -11.41 19.85
CA VAL A 223 -3.75 -10.54 20.89
C VAL A 223 -4.58 -9.29 21.10
N CYS A 224 -4.53 -8.73 22.30
CA CYS A 224 -5.29 -7.55 22.70
C CYS A 224 -5.02 -6.34 21.78
N ASP A 225 -6.08 -5.69 21.26
CA ASP A 225 -6.02 -4.47 20.43
C ASP A 225 -5.26 -3.31 21.10
N GLU A 226 -5.26 -3.27 22.43
CA GLU A 226 -4.74 -2.15 23.23
C GLU A 226 -3.28 -2.34 23.65
N CYS A 227 -2.87 -3.57 23.98
CA CYS A 227 -1.55 -3.86 24.56
C CYS A 227 -0.73 -4.96 23.85
N ALA A 228 -1.26 -5.56 22.78
CA ALA A 228 -0.63 -6.63 22.00
C ALA A 228 -0.21 -7.91 22.77
N LEU A 229 -0.62 -8.07 24.03
CA LEU A 229 -0.43 -9.29 24.82
C LEU A 229 -1.53 -10.32 24.53
N PRO A 230 -1.35 -11.60 24.93
CA PRO A 230 -2.39 -12.63 24.84
C PRO A 230 -3.72 -12.19 25.49
N PRO A 231 -4.85 -12.86 25.16
CA PRO A 231 -6.16 -12.53 25.71
C PRO A 231 -6.12 -12.54 27.24
N HIS A 232 -6.65 -11.48 27.86
CA HIS A 232 -6.57 -11.30 29.30
C HIS A 232 -7.83 -10.63 29.87
N SER A 233 -8.09 -10.91 31.14
CA SER A 233 -9.17 -10.30 31.92
C SER A 233 -8.58 -9.36 32.99
N PRO A 234 -9.30 -8.31 33.42
CA PRO A 234 -10.60 -7.86 32.91
C PRO A 234 -10.51 -7.14 31.55
N SER A 235 -11.67 -7.01 30.90
CA SER A 235 -11.91 -6.09 29.79
C SER A 235 -12.76 -4.92 30.31
N PRO A 236 -12.47 -3.65 29.98
CA PRO A 236 -11.48 -3.18 29.00
C PRO A 236 -10.03 -3.20 29.49
N CYS A 237 -9.10 -3.30 28.55
CA CYS A 237 -7.65 -3.24 28.84
C CYS A 237 -7.19 -1.81 29.13
N SER A 238 -6.60 -1.60 30.31
CA SER A 238 -5.98 -0.33 30.71
C SER A 238 -4.58 -0.10 30.12
N ARG A 239 -3.82 -1.17 29.85
CA ARG A 239 -2.45 -1.10 29.31
C ARG A 239 -2.47 -0.65 27.84
N LYS A 240 -1.59 0.28 27.47
CA LYS A 240 -1.40 0.73 26.07
C LYS A 240 0.00 0.36 25.58
N PHE A 241 0.08 -0.45 24.53
CA PHE A 241 1.35 -0.85 23.91
C PHE A 241 1.17 -1.18 22.42
N CYS A 242 2.03 -0.62 21.57
CA CYS A 242 1.93 -0.75 20.12
C CYS A 242 2.77 -1.90 19.57
N ALA A 243 2.13 -2.94 19.04
CA ALA A 243 2.80 -4.07 18.38
C ALA A 243 3.77 -3.70 17.25
N ASN A 244 3.60 -2.51 16.63
CA ASN A 244 4.37 -2.10 15.45
C ASN A 244 5.62 -1.27 15.78
N CYS A 245 5.59 -0.46 16.84
CA CYS A 245 6.69 0.45 17.20
C CYS A 245 7.08 0.42 18.68
N SER A 246 6.50 -0.49 19.47
CA SER A 246 6.74 -0.64 20.92
C SER A 246 6.46 0.62 21.78
N GLY A 247 5.64 1.55 21.27
CA GLY A 247 5.29 2.80 21.95
C GLY A 247 4.08 2.67 22.90
N THR A 248 3.91 3.65 23.77
CA THR A 248 2.86 3.77 24.82
C THR A 248 1.47 4.17 24.28
N HIS A 249 1.08 3.60 23.15
CA HIS A 249 -0.21 3.84 22.49
C HIS A 249 -0.72 2.53 21.87
N PRO A 250 -2.03 2.36 21.63
CA PRO A 250 -2.54 1.16 20.98
C PRO A 250 -2.16 1.11 19.50
N ALA A 251 -2.10 -0.10 18.93
CA ALA A 251 -1.77 -0.32 17.52
C ALA A 251 -2.78 0.30 16.53
N SER A 252 -3.93 0.76 17.02
CA SER A 252 -4.94 1.54 16.28
C SER A 252 -4.58 3.02 16.10
N SER A 253 -3.57 3.55 16.81
CA SER A 253 -3.25 4.98 16.79
C SER A 253 -2.69 5.45 15.44
N LYS A 254 -3.27 6.53 14.90
CA LYS A 254 -2.80 7.20 13.68
C LYS A 254 -1.49 7.96 13.87
N SER A 255 -1.09 8.27 15.12
CA SER A 255 0.18 8.93 15.44
C SER A 255 1.37 7.97 15.50
N CYS A 256 1.15 6.65 15.34
CA CYS A 256 2.23 5.67 15.33
C CYS A 256 3.20 5.93 14.15
N PRO A 257 4.52 6.02 14.37
CA PRO A 257 5.48 6.29 13.28
C PRO A 257 5.46 5.20 12.19
N LYS A 258 5.23 3.94 12.55
CA LYS A 258 5.06 2.85 11.57
C LYS A 258 3.75 2.92 10.79
N TYR A 259 2.69 3.50 11.37
CA TYR A 259 1.44 3.77 10.66
C TYR A 259 1.63 4.86 9.60
N ILE A 260 2.29 5.96 9.97
CA ILE A 260 2.62 7.08 9.07
C ILE A 260 3.50 6.58 7.91
N GLN A 261 4.61 5.89 8.22
CA GLN A 261 5.47 5.25 7.23
C GLN A 261 4.71 4.31 6.28
N MET A 262 3.81 3.46 6.80
CA MET A 262 3.00 2.58 5.95
C MET A 262 2.00 3.38 5.09
N LYS A 263 1.46 4.50 5.59
CA LYS A 263 0.57 5.38 4.82
C LYS A 263 1.31 6.00 3.64
N GLU A 264 2.52 6.52 3.85
CA GLU A 264 3.38 7.08 2.79
C GLU A 264 3.74 6.04 1.73
N ILE A 265 4.11 4.82 2.14
CA ILE A 265 4.37 3.71 1.23
C ILE A 265 3.11 3.37 0.40
N ILE A 266 1.92 3.40 1.00
CA ILE A 266 0.65 3.19 0.27
C ILE A 266 0.37 4.33 -0.71
N THR A 267 0.65 5.58 -0.34
CA THR A 267 0.55 6.75 -1.24
C THR A 267 1.44 6.55 -2.47
N ILE A 268 2.74 6.31 -2.27
CA ILE A 268 3.72 6.04 -3.34
C ILE A 268 3.26 4.87 -4.24
N LYS A 269 2.75 3.79 -3.64
CA LYS A 269 2.22 2.63 -4.36
C LYS A 269 1.03 2.99 -5.26
N THR A 270 0.09 3.79 -4.75
CA THR A 270 -1.10 4.21 -5.49
C THR A 270 -0.73 5.16 -6.63
N ASP A 271 0.08 6.18 -6.37
CA ASP A 271 0.46 7.19 -7.36
C ASP A 271 1.29 6.60 -8.51
N ASN A 272 2.25 5.72 -8.19
CA ASN A 272 3.15 5.09 -9.17
C ASN A 272 2.60 3.75 -9.73
N LYS A 273 1.44 3.28 -9.26
CA LYS A 273 0.83 1.97 -9.60
C LYS A 273 1.78 0.77 -9.50
N CYS A 274 2.77 0.84 -8.62
CA CYS A 274 3.81 -0.18 -8.50
C CYS A 274 3.45 -1.26 -7.47
N SER A 275 4.25 -2.33 -7.40
CA SER A 275 4.09 -3.33 -6.35
C SER A 275 4.45 -2.75 -4.97
N MET A 276 3.89 -3.33 -3.90
CA MET A 276 4.24 -2.92 -2.52
C MET A 276 5.75 -2.97 -2.25
N ARG A 277 6.46 -3.92 -2.87
CA ARG A 277 7.92 -4.06 -2.76
C ARG A 277 8.66 -2.90 -3.44
N GLU A 278 8.16 -2.40 -4.56
CA GLU A 278 8.74 -1.26 -5.27
C GLU A 278 8.45 0.05 -4.54
N ALA A 279 7.23 0.24 -4.05
CA ALA A 279 6.89 1.38 -3.20
C ALA A 279 7.79 1.47 -1.96
N MET A 280 8.03 0.34 -1.27
CA MET A 280 9.00 0.25 -0.17
C MET A 280 10.44 0.59 -0.59
N ARG A 281 10.86 0.23 -1.81
CA ARG A 281 12.19 0.60 -2.34
C ARG A 281 12.27 2.09 -2.67
N MET A 282 11.22 2.67 -3.25
CA MET A 282 11.12 4.10 -3.57
C MET A 282 11.16 4.94 -2.29
N TYR A 283 10.35 4.59 -1.29
CA TYR A 283 10.35 5.22 0.02
C TYR A 283 11.74 5.21 0.67
N LYS A 284 12.42 4.05 0.68
CA LYS A 284 13.80 3.94 1.21
C LYS A 284 14.84 4.78 0.47
N LYS A 285 14.60 5.15 -0.80
CA LYS A 285 15.47 6.06 -1.56
C LYS A 285 15.21 7.55 -1.26
N GLN A 286 14.03 7.89 -0.73
CA GLN A 286 13.68 9.26 -0.37
C GLN A 286 14.25 9.68 0.99
N ILE A 287 14.55 8.72 1.87
CA ILE A 287 15.18 8.97 3.18
C ILE A 287 16.70 9.18 2.98
N PRO A 288 17.27 10.33 3.38
CA PRO A 288 18.71 10.54 3.37
C PRO A 288 19.47 9.54 4.26
N PRO A 289 20.70 9.13 3.91
CA PRO A 289 21.45 8.09 4.63
C PRO A 289 21.84 8.49 6.07
N THR A 290 21.60 9.74 6.48
CA THR A 290 21.83 10.25 7.84
C THR A 290 20.76 9.84 8.85
N PHE A 291 19.54 9.47 8.41
CA PHE A 291 18.45 9.06 9.32
C PHE A 291 18.40 7.52 9.50
N LYS A 292 19.55 6.93 9.84
CA LYS A 292 19.59 5.54 10.34
C LYS A 292 19.29 5.57 11.84
N GLU A 293 18.02 5.39 12.20
CA GLU A 293 17.65 5.02 13.57
C GLU A 293 18.49 3.82 14.03
N SER A 294 18.92 3.86 15.29
CA SER A 294 19.92 2.98 15.91
C SER A 294 19.43 1.53 16.12
N SER A 295 19.05 0.85 15.04
CA SER A 295 18.61 -0.54 15.03
C SER A 295 19.32 -1.35 13.93
N THR A 296 20.63 -1.18 13.79
CA THR A 296 21.46 -2.19 13.13
C THR A 296 21.57 -3.41 14.03
N SER A 297 20.60 -4.31 13.94
CA SER A 297 20.81 -5.71 14.32
C SER A 297 22.02 -6.21 13.53
N ILE A 298 23.14 -6.43 14.22
CA ILE A 298 24.39 -6.86 13.59
C ILE A 298 24.10 -8.21 12.92
N SER A 299 24.28 -8.27 11.60
CA SER A 299 24.12 -9.53 10.86
C SER A 299 25.09 -10.57 11.42
N TYR A 300 24.66 -11.81 11.58
CA TYR A 300 25.49 -12.90 12.11
C TYR A 300 26.81 -13.03 11.32
N ALA A 301 26.78 -12.75 10.01
CA ALA A 301 27.94 -12.72 9.11
C ALA A 301 28.95 -11.59 9.37
N ASN A 302 28.60 -10.56 10.15
CA ASN A 302 29.52 -9.50 10.58
C ASN A 302 30.19 -9.88 11.92
N ILE A 303 29.46 -10.57 12.81
CA ILE A 303 29.99 -11.05 14.10
C ILE A 303 31.10 -12.08 13.87
N THR A 304 30.91 -13.01 12.93
CA THR A 304 31.93 -14.01 12.58
C THR A 304 33.21 -13.38 12.00
N LYS A 305 33.08 -12.32 11.19
CA LYS A 305 34.24 -11.59 10.63
C LYS A 305 35.01 -10.78 11.68
N GLN A 306 34.33 -10.20 12.67
CA GLN A 306 35.03 -9.50 13.76
C GLN A 306 35.79 -10.46 14.67
N LYS A 307 35.35 -11.71 14.80
CA LYS A 307 36.07 -12.74 15.55
C LYS A 307 37.37 -13.23 14.88
N THR A 308 37.50 -13.15 13.55
CA THR A 308 38.74 -13.55 12.86
C THR A 308 39.83 -12.48 12.96
N TYR A 309 39.49 -11.19 12.83
CA TYR A 309 40.50 -10.12 12.94
C TYR A 309 41.14 -10.01 14.33
N ASN A 310 40.37 -10.23 15.40
CA ASN A 310 40.89 -10.12 16.78
C ASN A 310 41.78 -11.30 17.23
N ILE A 311 42.05 -12.28 16.38
CA ILE A 311 42.97 -13.40 16.66
C ILE A 311 44.34 -13.17 15.99
N GLU A 312 44.41 -12.32 14.96
CA GLU A 312 45.63 -12.13 14.15
C GLU A 312 46.57 -11.01 14.67
N GLU A 313 46.08 -10.07 15.50
CA GLU A 313 46.90 -8.94 16.00
C GLU A 313 47.66 -9.20 17.32
N ASN A 314 47.40 -10.29 18.05
CA ASN A 314 47.93 -10.49 19.41
C ASN A 314 49.19 -11.37 19.54
N ASN A 315 49.79 -11.82 18.42
CA ASN A 315 50.93 -12.76 18.44
C ASN A 315 52.20 -12.21 17.76
N ASN A 316 52.41 -10.89 17.71
CA ASN A 316 53.58 -10.33 17.03
C ASN A 316 54.26 -9.17 17.77
N LEU A 317 54.74 -9.45 18.99
CA LEU A 317 55.80 -8.68 19.63
C LEU A 317 56.64 -9.59 20.57
N ASN A 318 57.68 -10.22 20.03
CA ASN A 318 59.01 -10.29 20.66
C ASN A 318 60.06 -11.05 19.80
N ASN A 319 61.20 -10.37 19.63
CA ASN A 319 62.55 -10.81 19.24
C ASN A 319 63.02 -12.16 19.83
N THR A 320 64.04 -12.88 19.32
CA THR A 320 65.00 -12.63 18.21
C THR A 320 65.66 -13.95 17.76
N ASP A 321 66.51 -13.85 16.72
CA ASP A 321 67.69 -14.69 16.42
C ASP A 321 67.58 -15.90 15.45
N GLN A 322 68.17 -15.64 14.27
CA GLN A 322 69.16 -16.43 13.54
C GLN A 322 68.95 -17.91 13.15
N THR A 323 69.23 -18.14 11.85
CA THR A 323 69.81 -19.33 11.19
C THR A 323 68.93 -20.43 10.54
N SER A 324 69.15 -20.53 9.21
CA SER A 324 69.38 -21.75 8.40
C SER A 324 68.29 -22.80 8.14
N TYR A 325 67.98 -22.92 6.83
CA TYR A 325 67.92 -24.14 6.01
C TYR A 325 66.86 -25.27 6.24
N ASN A 326 66.17 -25.54 5.12
CA ASN A 326 65.83 -26.84 4.53
C ASN A 326 64.58 -27.67 4.94
N ASN A 327 63.81 -27.95 3.88
CA ASN A 327 63.27 -29.25 3.45
C ASN A 327 62.06 -29.91 4.16
N ASN A 328 60.99 -29.97 3.36
CA ASN A 328 60.30 -31.18 2.89
C ASN A 328 59.59 -32.13 3.87
N ASN A 329 58.28 -32.24 3.58
CA ASN A 329 57.53 -33.48 3.36
C ASN A 329 56.96 -34.30 4.54
N LEU A 330 55.63 -34.42 4.43
CA LEU A 330 54.81 -35.63 4.54
C LEU A 330 54.54 -36.29 5.92
N SER A 331 53.23 -36.49 6.08
CA SER A 331 52.60 -37.77 6.41
C SER A 331 52.29 -38.14 7.87
N ASP A 332 50.98 -38.26 8.06
CA ASP A 332 50.27 -39.47 8.51
C ASP A 332 49.89 -39.68 9.98
N LYS A 333 48.60 -40.09 10.10
CA LYS A 333 48.00 -40.99 11.10
C LYS A 333 47.78 -40.45 12.52
N GLN A 334 46.51 -40.46 12.97
CA GLN A 334 45.84 -41.53 13.75
C GLN A 334 46.51 -41.70 15.14
N THR A 335 45.82 -41.65 16.28
CA THR A 335 44.57 -42.36 16.65
C THR A 335 43.97 -41.76 17.96
N ASN A 336 42.72 -42.12 18.31
CA ASN A 336 42.18 -42.57 19.62
C ASN A 336 42.87 -42.13 20.96
N GLU A 337 42.22 -41.92 22.12
CA GLU A 337 40.92 -42.40 22.64
C GLU A 337 40.51 -41.78 24.02
N ASN A 338 39.22 -41.92 24.38
CA ASN A 338 38.62 -42.17 25.73
C ASN A 338 38.83 -41.31 27.01
N GLY A 339 37.76 -41.30 27.85
CA GLY A 339 37.75 -41.00 29.31
C GLY A 339 37.56 -39.53 29.71
N LYS A 340 36.52 -39.01 30.40
CA LYS A 340 35.40 -39.49 31.26
C LYS A 340 35.74 -39.71 32.75
N GLU A 341 35.39 -38.73 33.59
CA GLU A 341 35.05 -38.72 35.05
C GLU A 341 35.29 -37.30 35.64
N LYS A 342 34.90 -36.95 36.88
CA LYS A 342 33.57 -36.72 37.49
C LYS A 342 33.75 -36.63 39.03
N GLY A 343 33.51 -35.45 39.63
CA GLY A 343 33.54 -35.20 41.09
C GLY A 343 34.83 -34.49 41.58
N LYS A 344 34.88 -33.85 42.76
CA LYS A 344 33.84 -33.43 43.75
C LYS A 344 34.54 -32.57 44.85
N GLU A 345 33.83 -31.63 45.51
CA GLU A 345 34.14 -31.05 46.86
C GLU A 345 35.47 -30.23 47.02
N ASP A 346 35.66 -29.21 47.88
CA ASP A 346 34.77 -28.44 48.79
C ASP A 346 35.43 -27.11 49.26
N ASN A 347 34.71 -26.31 50.08
CA ASN A 347 35.18 -25.28 51.06
C ASN A 347 34.99 -23.75 50.80
N ASN A 348 33.75 -23.28 50.94
CA ASN A 348 33.22 -22.40 52.02
C ASN A 348 33.91 -21.08 52.51
N THR A 349 33.07 -20.05 52.77
CA THR A 349 33.26 -18.84 53.63
C THR A 349 34.25 -17.74 53.12
N THR A 350 34.05 -16.41 53.27
CA THR A 350 33.25 -15.59 54.22
C THR A 350 32.81 -14.21 53.63
N VAL A 351 31.79 -13.59 54.23
CA VAL A 351 31.14 -12.27 53.95
C VAL A 351 31.93 -11.12 54.64
N PRO A 352 32.00 -9.87 54.12
CA PRO A 352 31.06 -8.82 54.54
C PRO A 352 30.60 -7.77 53.50
N VAL A 353 29.39 -7.26 53.76
CA VAL A 353 28.71 -6.09 53.16
C VAL A 353 29.09 -4.82 53.96
N PRO A 354 28.93 -3.61 53.39
CA PRO A 354 28.52 -2.47 54.20
C PRO A 354 27.21 -1.82 53.70
N ASN A 355 26.26 -1.64 54.63
CA ASN A 355 25.10 -0.75 54.50
C ASN A 355 25.47 0.68 54.91
N THR A 356 24.78 1.70 54.38
CA THR A 356 24.60 2.98 55.10
C THR A 356 23.23 3.62 54.83
N THR A 357 22.55 4.01 55.92
CA THR A 357 21.28 4.77 56.00
C THR A 357 21.29 5.59 57.32
N MET A 358 20.40 6.53 57.69
CA MET A 358 19.16 7.10 57.12
C MET A 358 19.16 8.64 57.30
N SER A 359 18.24 9.39 56.70
CA SER A 359 17.69 10.62 57.29
C SER A 359 16.23 10.85 56.86
N ALA A 360 15.35 11.19 57.82
CA ALA A 360 13.95 11.64 57.63
C ALA A 360 13.87 13.19 57.69
N SER A 361 12.77 13.95 57.69
CA SER A 361 11.28 13.79 57.76
C SER A 361 10.65 15.10 57.16
N VAL A 362 9.35 15.36 56.94
CA VAL A 362 8.18 15.53 57.86
C VAL A 362 6.92 15.90 56.99
N ASP A 363 5.72 15.37 57.34
CA ASP A 363 4.30 15.81 57.08
C ASP A 363 3.81 16.21 55.63
N ASP A 364 2.52 16.17 55.25
CA ASP A 364 1.26 16.28 56.01
C ASP A 364 0.01 15.56 55.39
N SER A 365 -0.97 15.33 56.26
CA SER A 365 -2.44 15.12 56.14
C SER A 365 -3.08 14.13 55.13
N SER A 366 -3.80 13.18 55.73
CA SER A 366 -5.00 12.53 55.19
C SER A 366 -6.13 12.64 56.20
N THR A 367 -7.38 12.88 55.78
CA THR A 367 -8.62 12.26 56.34
C THR A 367 -9.90 12.86 55.76
N ARG A 368 -10.75 12.03 55.15
CA ARG A 368 -12.14 11.86 55.60
C ARG A 368 -12.83 10.65 54.97
N THR A 369 -13.07 9.65 55.81
CA THR A 369 -13.93 8.50 55.55
C THR A 369 -15.41 8.90 55.70
N MET A 370 -16.33 8.25 54.98
CA MET A 370 -17.51 7.60 55.56
C MET A 370 -18.25 6.74 54.51
N LEU A 371 -18.92 5.69 55.00
CA LEU A 371 -19.54 4.61 54.23
C LEU A 371 -21.08 4.64 54.40
N SER A 372 -21.79 4.09 53.40
CA SER A 372 -23.13 3.46 53.46
C SER A 372 -24.38 4.25 53.92
N ALA A 373 -25.33 4.43 52.97
CA ALA A 373 -26.81 4.43 53.08
C ALA A 373 -27.38 4.99 51.75
N LEU A 374 -28.52 4.59 51.17
CA LEU A 374 -29.51 3.54 51.44
C LEU A 374 -30.21 3.14 50.10
N LEU A 375 -31.10 2.14 50.13
CA LEU A 375 -31.67 1.41 48.98
C LEU A 375 -32.85 2.08 48.24
N SER A 376 -33.32 1.40 47.17
CA SER A 376 -34.62 1.51 46.44
C SER A 376 -34.74 2.64 45.38
N HIS A 377 -35.37 2.47 44.20
CA HIS A 377 -36.17 1.37 43.58
C HIS A 377 -35.64 1.10 42.14
N LEU A 378 -35.79 -0.08 41.51
CA LEU A 378 -37.03 -0.64 40.92
C LEU A 378 -36.82 -2.12 40.53
N THR A 379 -37.90 -2.92 40.55
CA THR A 379 -38.00 -4.25 39.91
C THR A 379 -38.89 -4.13 38.65
N SER A 380 -39.12 -5.11 37.76
CA SER A 380 -38.91 -6.58 37.69
C SER A 380 -38.80 -6.97 36.18
N PRO A 381 -38.75 -8.25 35.75
CA PRO A 381 -38.05 -9.46 36.20
C PRO A 381 -37.22 -10.11 35.04
N ALA A 382 -36.65 -11.31 35.26
CA ALA A 382 -35.90 -12.09 34.27
C ALA A 382 -36.79 -12.86 33.26
N LEU A 383 -36.21 -13.22 32.11
CA LEU A 383 -36.69 -14.27 31.21
C LEU A 383 -35.52 -15.19 30.82
N ASP A 384 -35.77 -16.49 30.85
CA ASP A 384 -34.79 -17.58 30.80
C ASP A 384 -34.55 -18.06 29.35
N PRO A 385 -33.33 -18.50 28.94
CA PRO A 385 -33.02 -18.80 27.55
C PRO A 385 -33.06 -20.31 27.26
N SER A 386 -34.15 -20.80 26.64
CA SER A 386 -34.11 -22.08 25.92
C SER A 386 -35.12 -22.13 24.76
N GLN A 387 -34.83 -23.01 23.80
CA GLN A 387 -35.62 -23.30 22.59
C GLN A 387 -35.59 -22.20 21.50
N PHE A 388 -34.82 -22.44 20.43
CA PHE A 388 -35.39 -22.76 19.13
C PHE A 388 -34.37 -23.49 18.24
N THR A 389 -34.87 -24.35 17.35
CA THR A 389 -34.15 -25.43 16.70
C THR A 389 -33.59 -25.08 15.31
N SER A 390 -32.59 -25.84 14.87
CA SER A 390 -32.00 -25.80 13.53
C SER A 390 -32.92 -26.39 12.45
N PRO A 391 -32.96 -25.85 11.21
CA PRO A 391 -33.62 -26.49 10.08
C PRO A 391 -32.75 -27.58 9.45
N SER A 392 -33.40 -28.65 8.98
CA SER A 392 -32.80 -29.86 8.41
C SER A 392 -32.57 -29.78 6.89
N THR A 393 -31.66 -30.63 6.41
CA THR A 393 -31.35 -30.89 4.99
C THR A 393 -32.42 -31.72 4.29
N GLU A 394 -32.72 -31.39 3.03
CA GLU A 394 -33.41 -32.30 2.09
C GLU A 394 -32.58 -32.51 0.82
N SER A 395 -32.63 -33.75 0.32
CA SER A 395 -32.11 -34.20 -0.98
C SER A 395 -33.13 -35.18 -1.58
N PRO A 396 -33.38 -35.14 -2.89
CA PRO A 396 -33.76 -36.31 -3.69
C PRO A 396 -32.55 -36.68 -4.59
N MET A 397 -31.96 -37.86 -4.45
CA MET A 397 -32.40 -39.16 -4.98
C MET A 397 -32.45 -39.24 -6.51
N VAL A 398 -31.74 -40.25 -7.01
CA VAL A 398 -31.58 -40.67 -8.39
C VAL A 398 -32.30 -42.00 -8.55
N GLU A 399 -33.07 -42.14 -9.64
CA GLU A 399 -33.24 -43.36 -10.43
C GLU A 399 -33.46 -42.96 -11.90
#